data_AF-A0A847SXJ1-F1
#
_entry.id   AF-A0A847SXJ1-F1
#
_cell.length_a   1.000
_cell.length_b   1.000
_cell.length_c   1.000
_cell.angle_alpha   90.00
_cell.angle_beta   90.00
_cell.angle_gamma   90.00
#
_symmetry.space_group_name_H-M   'P 1'
#
loop_
_entity.id
_entity.type
_entity.pdbx_description
1 polymer ?
#
loop_
_entity_poly.entity_id
_entity_poly.type
_entity_poly.pdbx_seq_one_letter_code
_entity_poly.pdbx_strand_id
1 'polypeptide(L)'
;MEENVSRDEELSRLISDDYAGKILTATFKHPMSVQQLSRSCGIPIAVAYRRVARMEEFGLVKCVGYEEVYRGKKVSYYQCAVSVAKVTFTNGRFNVEIDYLPETEMVHVGEHHGEQTGKA
;
A
#
# COMPACT_ATOMS: atom_id res chain seq x y z
N MET A 1 -21.35 17.26 -2.69
CA MET A 1 -21.59 16.13 -3.63
C MET A 1 -20.53 16.05 -4.73
N GLU A 2 -19.86 17.14 -5.12
CA GLU A 2 -18.83 17.10 -6.17
C GLU A 2 -17.51 16.42 -5.75
N GLU A 3 -17.12 16.50 -4.47
CA GLU A 3 -15.87 15.87 -3.98
C GLU A 3 -15.84 14.35 -4.13
N ASN A 4 -16.97 13.65 -3.93
CA ASN A 4 -17.03 12.19 -4.04
C ASN A 4 -16.85 11.69 -5.48
N VAL A 5 -17.29 12.45 -6.48
CA VAL A 5 -17.18 12.05 -7.89
C VAL A 5 -15.70 11.98 -8.31
N SER A 6 -14.92 12.97 -7.90
CA SER A 6 -13.47 13.00 -8.17
C SER A 6 -12.74 11.82 -7.51
N ARG A 7 -13.14 11.47 -6.28
CA ARG A 7 -12.53 10.38 -5.52
C ARG A 7 -12.81 9.01 -6.15
N ASP A 8 -14.06 8.72 -6.51
CA ASP A 8 -14.45 7.43 -7.08
C ASP A 8 -13.87 7.21 -8.49
N GLU A 9 -13.76 8.28 -9.27
CA GLU A 9 -13.06 8.25 -10.56
C GLU A 9 -11.56 7.96 -10.40
N GLU A 10 -10.90 8.55 -9.40
CA GLU A 10 -9.48 8.25 -9.15
C GLU A 10 -9.28 6.84 -8.60
N LEU A 11 -10.16 6.40 -7.71
CA LEU A 11 -10.08 5.07 -7.12
C LEU A 11 -10.38 3.96 -8.15
N SER A 12 -11.35 4.16 -9.04
CA SER A 12 -11.62 3.24 -10.15
C SER A 12 -10.43 3.14 -11.12
N ARG A 13 -9.76 4.26 -11.42
CA ARG A 13 -8.50 4.26 -12.17
C ARG A 13 -7.38 3.52 -11.45
N LEU A 14 -7.26 3.67 -10.13
CA LEU A 14 -6.27 2.95 -9.33
C LEU A 14 -6.53 1.44 -9.30
N ILE A 15 -7.76 1.01 -9.05
CA ILE A 15 -8.12 -0.42 -9.00
C ILE A 15 -7.92 -1.10 -10.36
N SER A 16 -8.22 -0.38 -11.45
CA SER A 16 -8.09 -0.89 -12.82
C SER A 16 -6.64 -0.86 -13.34
N ASP A 17 -5.69 -0.40 -12.54
CA ASP A 17 -4.29 -0.30 -12.94
C ASP A 17 -3.53 -1.60 -12.68
N ASP A 18 -2.83 -2.09 -13.71
CA ASP A 18 -2.05 -3.32 -13.67
C ASP A 18 -0.98 -3.31 -12.56
N TYR A 19 -0.35 -2.17 -12.27
CA TYR A 19 0.63 -2.07 -11.20
C TYR A 19 -0.03 -2.12 -9.82
N ALA A 20 -1.19 -1.51 -9.65
CA ALA A 20 -1.93 -1.59 -8.39
C ALA A 20 -2.31 -3.04 -8.06
N GLY A 21 -2.84 -3.79 -9.03
CA GLY A 21 -3.16 -5.21 -8.85
C GLY A 21 -1.94 -6.05 -8.47
N LYS A 22 -0.79 -5.81 -9.13
CA LYS A 22 0.48 -6.47 -8.79
C LYS A 22 0.95 -6.14 -7.37
N ILE A 23 0.86 -4.88 -6.96
CA ILE A 23 1.26 -4.43 -5.63
C ILE A 23 0.36 -5.06 -4.56
N LEU A 24 -0.97 -5.01 -4.72
CA LEU A 24 -1.91 -5.64 -3.78
C LEU A 24 -1.63 -7.14 -3.64
N THR A 25 -1.40 -7.83 -4.76
CA THR A 25 -1.07 -9.26 -4.76
C THR A 25 0.24 -9.54 -4.02
N ALA A 26 1.29 -8.76 -4.31
CA ALA A 26 2.60 -8.94 -3.72
C ALA A 26 2.60 -8.66 -2.21
N THR A 27 1.80 -7.71 -1.75
CA THR A 27 1.72 -7.30 -0.35
C THR A 27 0.59 -7.95 0.44
N PHE A 28 -0.16 -8.91 -0.14
CA PHE A 28 -1.32 -9.50 0.53
C PHE A 28 -0.95 -10.29 1.79
N LYS A 29 0.01 -11.21 1.68
CA LYS A 29 0.44 -12.07 2.80
C LYS A 29 1.62 -11.51 3.59
N HIS A 30 2.50 -10.76 2.92
CA HIS A 30 3.76 -10.33 3.50
C HIS A 30 4.01 -8.86 3.17
N PRO A 31 4.28 -8.00 4.17
CA PRO A 31 4.62 -6.61 3.92
C PRO A 31 5.88 -6.50 3.03
N MET A 32 5.89 -5.53 2.12
CA MET A 32 7.06 -5.27 1.27
C MET A 32 7.40 -3.78 1.22
N SER A 33 8.68 -3.49 1.13
CA SER A 33 9.19 -2.16 0.79
C SER A 33 8.95 -1.82 -0.68
N VAL A 34 8.93 -0.52 -1.00
CA VAL A 34 8.78 -0.05 -2.40
C VAL A 34 9.89 -0.59 -3.30
N GLN A 35 11.10 -0.74 -2.78
CA GLN A 35 12.23 -1.31 -3.51
C GLN A 35 12.04 -2.80 -3.82
N GLN A 36 11.46 -3.56 -2.88
CA GLN A 36 11.08 -4.96 -3.14
C GLN A 36 9.97 -5.03 -4.19
N LEU A 37 8.94 -4.19 -4.09
CA LEU A 37 7.83 -4.14 -5.06
C LEU A 37 8.33 -3.80 -6.47
N SER A 38 9.23 -2.82 -6.59
CA SER A 38 9.84 -2.47 -7.87
C SER A 38 10.51 -3.68 -8.54
N ARG A 39 11.30 -4.45 -7.78
CA ARG A 39 11.99 -5.63 -8.29
C ARG A 39 11.03 -6.79 -8.59
N SER A 40 10.19 -7.16 -7.62
CA SER A 40 9.32 -8.33 -7.69
C SER A 40 8.20 -8.18 -8.73
N CYS A 41 7.66 -6.97 -8.89
CA CYS A 41 6.56 -6.70 -9.82
C CYS A 41 7.04 -6.18 -11.18
N GLY A 42 8.35 -5.96 -11.36
CA GLY A 42 8.93 -5.38 -12.58
C GLY A 42 8.52 -3.93 -12.83
N ILE A 43 8.28 -3.16 -11.77
CA ILE A 43 7.82 -1.78 -11.84
C ILE A 43 9.02 -0.84 -11.72
N PRO A 44 9.23 0.13 -12.64
CA PRO A 44 10.30 1.11 -12.48
C PRO A 44 10.22 1.82 -11.13
N ILE A 45 11.35 1.96 -10.42
CA ILE A 45 11.36 2.38 -9.01
C ILE A 45 10.61 3.69 -8.75
N ALA A 46 10.76 4.69 -9.62
CA ALA A 46 10.05 5.96 -9.51
C ALA A 46 8.53 5.81 -9.69
N VAL A 47 8.09 4.88 -10.55
CA VAL A 47 6.67 4.55 -10.75
C VAL A 47 6.14 3.83 -9.51
N ALA A 48 6.91 2.89 -8.94
CA ALA A 48 6.52 2.18 -7.72
C ALA A 48 6.30 3.12 -6.54
N TYR A 49 7.21 4.09 -6.30
CA TYR A 49 7.02 5.10 -5.25
C TYR A 49 5.75 5.92 -5.42
N ARG A 50 5.53 6.47 -6.63
CA ARG A 50 4.31 7.25 -6.91
C ARG A 50 3.05 6.40 -6.72
N ARG A 51 3.11 5.13 -7.14
CA ARG A 51 1.98 4.22 -7.05
C ARG A 51 1.63 3.87 -5.61
N VAL A 52 2.63 3.44 -4.82
CA VAL A 52 2.43 3.09 -3.41
C VAL A 52 1.92 4.29 -2.62
N ALA A 53 2.49 5.49 -2.83
CA ALA A 53 2.02 6.70 -2.16
C ALA A 53 0.53 7.00 -2.45
N ARG A 54 0.11 6.88 -3.72
CA ARG A 54 -1.30 7.05 -4.09
C ARG A 54 -2.18 5.94 -3.51
N MET A 55 -1.74 4.68 -3.59
CA MET A 55 -2.50 3.57 -3.02
C MET A 55 -2.66 3.70 -1.50
N GLU A 56 -1.65 4.21 -0.79
CA GLU A 56 -1.71 4.50 0.64
C GLU A 56 -2.68 5.64 0.96
N GLU A 57 -2.65 6.73 0.19
CA GLU A 57 -3.60 7.85 0.31
C GLU A 57 -5.07 7.40 0.18
N PHE A 58 -5.34 6.42 -0.69
CA PHE A 58 -6.67 5.84 -0.86
C PHE A 58 -6.95 4.64 0.06
N GLY A 59 -6.01 4.25 0.92
CA GLY A 59 -6.15 3.15 1.87
C GLY A 59 -6.08 1.74 1.28
N LEU A 60 -5.67 1.60 0.02
CA LEU A 60 -5.54 0.28 -0.64
C LEU A 60 -4.37 -0.54 -0.06
N VAL A 61 -3.34 0.15 0.41
CA VAL A 61 -2.24 -0.41 1.20
C VAL A 61 -2.05 0.42 2.46
N LYS A 62 -1.44 -0.16 3.50
CA LYS A 62 -1.03 0.56 4.70
C LYS A 62 0.45 0.35 4.99
N CYS A 63 1.12 1.41 5.45
CA CYS A 63 2.43 1.28 6.07
C CYS A 63 2.28 0.56 7.41
N VAL A 64 2.83 -0.65 7.52
CA VAL A 64 2.73 -1.49 8.71
C VAL A 64 4.01 -1.49 9.55
N GLY A 65 5.04 -0.77 9.11
CA GLY A 65 6.30 -0.76 9.83
C GLY A 65 7.47 -0.18 9.06
N TYR A 66 8.62 -0.13 9.72
CA TYR A 66 9.85 0.39 9.17
C TYR A 66 11.05 -0.42 9.64
N GLU A 67 12.03 -0.58 8.76
CA GLU A 67 13.34 -1.14 9.11
C GLU A 67 14.41 -0.05 9.02
N GLU A 68 15.28 0.04 10.03
CA GLU A 68 16.45 0.91 9.97
C GLU A 68 17.57 0.20 9.20
N VAL A 69 17.98 0.78 8.09
CA VAL A 69 18.96 0.13 7.20
C VAL A 69 20.38 0.58 7.53
N TYR A 70 20.66 1.88 7.46
CA TYR A 70 22.00 2.43 7.72
C TYR A 70 21.93 3.92 8.05
N ARG A 71 22.61 4.35 9.13
CA ARG A 71 22.69 5.75 9.57
C ARG A 71 21.32 6.44 9.71
N GLY A 72 20.35 5.79 10.36
CA GLY A 72 19.03 6.38 10.58
C GLY A 72 18.12 6.41 9.34
N LYS A 73 18.54 5.88 8.19
CA LYS A 73 17.63 5.72 7.04
C LYS A 73 16.65 4.61 7.33
N LYS A 74 15.37 4.96 7.33
CA LYS A 74 14.24 4.04 7.48
C LYS A 74 13.70 3.63 6.11
N VAL A 75 13.33 2.36 5.99
CA VAL A 75 12.60 1.84 4.84
C VAL A 75 11.24 1.37 5.32
N SER A 76 10.18 1.97 4.77
CA SER A 76 8.79 1.62 5.08
C SER A 76 8.39 0.31 4.42
N TYR A 77 7.58 -0.47 5.12
CA TYR A 77 6.97 -1.71 4.64
C TYR A 77 5.47 -1.55 4.55
N TYR A 78 4.90 -2.02 3.44
CA TYR A 78 3.51 -1.86 3.10
C TYR A 78 2.81 -3.20 2.97
N GLN A 79 1.60 -3.31 3.53
CA GLN A 79 0.72 -4.47 3.38
C GLN A 79 -0.57 -4.08 2.66
N CYS A 80 -1.12 -5.01 1.87
CA CYS A 80 -2.47 -4.87 1.32
C CYS A 80 -3.47 -4.67 2.46
N ALA A 81 -4.39 -3.73 2.27
CA ALA A 81 -5.44 -3.45 3.24
C ALA A 81 -6.85 -3.78 2.72
N VAL A 82 -6.96 -4.31 1.51
CA VAL A 82 -8.25 -4.53 0.82
C VAL A 82 -8.63 -6.00 0.87
N SER A 83 -9.88 -6.27 1.25
CA SER A 83 -10.50 -7.59 1.16
C SER A 83 -11.37 -7.69 -0.09
N VAL A 84 -12.17 -6.66 -0.37
CA VAL A 84 -13.04 -6.57 -1.55
C VAL A 84 -12.97 -5.16 -2.15
N ALA A 85 -12.89 -5.07 -3.47
CA ALA A 85 -13.05 -3.84 -4.22
C ALA A 85 -14.15 -4.02 -5.26
N LYS A 86 -15.22 -3.22 -5.18
CA LYS A 86 -16.35 -3.27 -6.11
C LYS A 86 -16.45 -1.95 -6.86
N VAL A 87 -16.34 -2.02 -8.18
CA VAL A 87 -16.57 -0.88 -9.08
C VAL A 87 -17.92 -1.09 -9.75
N THR A 88 -18.83 -0.13 -9.59
CA THR A 88 -20.14 -0.13 -10.22
C THR A 88 -20.27 1.08 -11.14
N PHE A 89 -20.81 0.90 -12.34
CA PHE A 89 -21.10 2.00 -13.26
C PHE A 89 -22.60 2.14 -13.48
N THR A 90 -23.19 3.21 -12.94
CA THR A 90 -24.64 3.45 -12.97
C THR A 90 -24.92 4.92 -13.23
N ASN A 91 -25.89 5.22 -14.10
CA ASN A 91 -26.28 6.60 -14.46
C ASN A 91 -25.09 7.47 -14.93
N GLY A 92 -24.16 6.88 -15.68
CA GLY A 92 -22.99 7.59 -16.22
C GLY A 92 -21.90 7.91 -15.19
N ARG A 93 -21.95 7.32 -13.99
CA ARG A 93 -20.99 7.56 -12.91
C ARG A 93 -20.40 6.26 -12.38
N PHE A 94 -19.11 6.29 -12.05
CA PHE A 94 -18.48 5.26 -11.25
C PHE A 94 -18.82 5.45 -9.77
N ASN A 95 -19.11 4.35 -9.09
CA ASN A 95 -19.17 4.25 -7.64
C ASN A 95 -18.20 3.13 -7.23
N VAL A 96 -17.39 3.40 -6.21
CA VAL A 96 -16.38 2.46 -5.75
C VAL A 96 -16.55 2.16 -4.26
N GLU A 97 -16.79 0.89 -3.97
CA GLU A 97 -16.88 0.37 -2.60
C GLU A 97 -15.64 -0.46 -2.30
N ILE A 98 -14.98 -0.18 -1.17
CA ILE A 98 -13.82 -0.93 -0.68
C ILE A 98 -14.14 -1.47 0.70
N ASP A 99 -14.06 -2.79 0.83
CA ASP A 99 -14.00 -3.46 2.12
C ASP A 99 -12.54 -3.68 2.49
N TYR A 100 -12.19 -3.36 3.73
CA TYR A 100 -10.84 -3.46 4.23
C TYR A 100 -10.63 -4.75 5.03
N LEU A 101 -9.40 -5.25 5.00
CA LEU A 101 -8.96 -6.32 5.90
C LEU A 101 -8.95 -5.80 7.35
N PRO A 102 -9.31 -6.63 8.33
CA PRO A 102 -9.19 -6.26 9.73
C PRO A 102 -7.71 -6.06 10.09
N GLU A 103 -7.45 -5.14 11.02
CA GLU A 103 -6.08 -4.82 11.46
C GLU A 103 -5.36 -6.02 12.08
N THR A 104 -6.10 -7.00 12.60
CA THR A 104 -5.56 -8.27 13.12
C THR A 104 -4.88 -9.14 12.05
N GLU A 105 -5.15 -8.91 10.76
CA GLU A 105 -4.47 -9.59 9.65
C GLU A 105 -3.20 -8.84 9.20
N MET A 106 -2.91 -7.68 9.79
CA MET A 106 -1.72 -6.91 9.46
C MET A 106 -0.51 -7.37 10.27
N VAL A 107 0.61 -7.54 9.57
CA VAL A 107 1.91 -7.93 10.12
C VAL A 107 2.72 -6.66 10.34
N HIS A 108 2.91 -6.28 11.60
CA HIS A 108 3.73 -5.12 11.93
C HIS A 108 5.22 -5.44 11.78
N VAL A 109 5.93 -4.59 11.04
CA VAL A 109 7.37 -4.74 10.80
C VAL A 109 8.13 -3.77 11.70
N GLY A 110 8.93 -4.31 12.62
CA GLY A 110 9.86 -3.51 13.41
C GLY A 110 9.27 -2.92 14.70
N GLU A 111 9.25 -3.74 15.74
CA GLU A 111 9.60 -3.28 17.08
C GLU A 111 10.90 -3.97 17.49
N HIS A 112 12.04 -3.47 17.03
CA HIS A 112 13.30 -3.73 17.72
C HIS A 112 13.54 -2.58 18.68
N HIS A 113 13.21 -2.83 19.95
CA HIS A 113 13.72 -2.05 21.07
C HIS A 113 15.22 -1.85 20.88
N GLY A 114 15.64 -0.58 20.89
CA GLY A 114 17.05 -0.24 21.04
C GLY A 114 17.52 -0.68 22.42
N GLU A 115 18.00 -1.91 22.54
CA GLU A 115 18.63 -2.40 23.76
C GLU A 115 19.68 -3.46 23.42
N GLN A 116 20.88 -3.01 23.01
CA GLN A 116 22.18 -3.47 23.56
C GLN A 116 23.35 -2.81 22.83
N THR A 117 23.93 -1.78 23.44
CA THR A 117 25.39 -1.58 23.52
C THR A 117 25.61 -0.92 24.88
N GLY A 118 25.94 -1.61 25.97
CA GLY A 118 26.94 -2.66 26.07
C GLY A 118 28.34 -2.04 26.17
N LYS A 119 28.61 -1.42 27.34
CA LYS A 119 29.90 -1.14 27.99
C LYS A 119 31.19 -1.23 27.16
N ALA A 120 31.95 -0.14 27.17
CA ALA A 120 33.38 -0.13 27.52
C ALA A 120 33.73 1.24 28.11
#